data_AF-A0A6N8EK19-F1
#
_entry.id   AF-A0A6N8EK19-F1
#
_cell.length_a   1.000
_cell.length_b   1.000
_cell.length_c   1.000
_cell.angle_alpha   90.00
_cell.angle_beta   90.00
_cell.angle_gamma   90.00
#
_symmetry.space_group_name_H-M   'P 1'
#
loop_
_entity.id
_entity.type
_entity.pdbx_description
1 polymer ?
#
loop_
_entity_poly.entity_id
_entity_poly.type
_entity_poly.pdbx_seq_one_letter_code
_entity_poly.pdbx_strand_id
1 'polypeptide(L)'
;ERAGAPVQRDRASEDGTGLVEKKVRGEPVSARRAWIEREGEVSVSRQCALAGIARSSVYRAASQEGVGALDQVLLALIDAEYTRHPFYGSRRMVVFLNGQGHGVNRKRVQRLMRILGLAGMAP
;
A
#
# COMPACT_ATOMS: atom_id res chain seq x y z
N GLU A 1 -28.71 -35.10 -34.18
CA GLU A 1 -27.40 -34.43 -34.17
C GLU A 1 -26.77 -34.53 -32.77
N ARG A 2 -25.57 -35.12 -32.74
CA ARG A 2 -24.47 -35.12 -31.76
C ARG A 2 -24.75 -35.05 -30.24
N ALA A 3 -24.43 -36.18 -29.62
CA ALA A 3 -24.13 -36.41 -28.21
C ALA A 3 -22.91 -35.62 -27.68
N GLY A 4 -22.86 -35.41 -26.36
CA GLY A 4 -21.69 -34.92 -25.63
C GLY A 4 -21.90 -35.01 -24.10
N ALA A 5 -21.42 -36.11 -23.52
CA ALA A 5 -21.55 -36.54 -22.12
C ALA A 5 -20.81 -35.64 -21.09
N PRO A 6 -21.09 -35.78 -19.78
CA PRO A 6 -20.42 -35.03 -18.72
C PRO A 6 -19.03 -35.63 -18.44
N VAL A 7 -17.99 -34.81 -18.39
CA VAL A 7 -16.64 -35.27 -18.02
C VAL A 7 -16.38 -34.92 -16.55
N GLN A 8 -16.53 -35.93 -15.71
CA GLN A 8 -15.77 -36.05 -14.47
C GLN A 8 -14.28 -36.09 -14.82
N ARG A 9 -13.47 -35.41 -14.03
CA ARG A 9 -12.06 -35.80 -13.82
C ARG A 9 -11.82 -35.87 -12.33
N ASP A 10 -12.04 -37.06 -11.80
CA ASP A 10 -11.26 -37.55 -10.68
C ASP A 10 -9.78 -37.46 -11.06
N ARG A 11 -9.03 -36.65 -10.32
CA ARG A 11 -7.61 -36.89 -10.10
C ARG A 11 -7.35 -36.66 -8.63
N ALA A 12 -7.34 -37.76 -7.89
CA ALA A 12 -6.55 -37.86 -6.68
C ALA A 12 -5.07 -37.65 -7.06
N SER A 13 -4.40 -36.71 -6.39
CA SER A 13 -2.96 -36.77 -6.18
C SER A 13 -2.78 -36.65 -4.67
N GLU A 14 -2.60 -37.80 -4.03
CA GLU A 14 -2.08 -37.85 -2.67
C GLU A 14 -0.59 -37.55 -2.75
N ASP A 15 -0.22 -36.29 -2.52
CA ASP A 15 1.17 -35.92 -2.27
C ASP A 15 1.27 -35.36 -0.84
N GLY A 16 1.84 -36.20 0.03
CA GLY A 16 1.97 -35.97 1.47
C GLY A 16 2.95 -34.87 1.85
N THR A 17 2.54 -33.60 1.69
CA THR A 17 3.24 -32.40 2.23
C THR A 17 2.44 -31.65 3.31
N GLY A 18 1.28 -32.20 3.71
CA GLY A 18 0.23 -31.51 4.46
C GLY A 18 0.45 -31.25 5.96
N LEU A 19 1.67 -31.30 6.49
CA LEU A 19 1.93 -31.00 7.91
C LEU A 19 2.43 -29.57 8.16
N VAL A 20 3.13 -28.95 7.20
CA VAL A 20 3.64 -27.57 7.33
C VAL A 20 2.64 -26.50 6.87
N GLU A 21 1.79 -26.81 5.87
CA GLU A 21 0.77 -25.87 5.36
C GLU A 21 -0.36 -25.59 6.37
N LYS A 22 -0.69 -26.55 7.23
CA LYS A 22 -1.75 -26.42 8.25
C LYS A 22 -1.46 -25.31 9.26
N LYS A 23 -0.18 -25.07 9.57
CA LYS A 23 0.24 -24.07 10.56
C LYS A 23 0.15 -22.64 10.02
N VAL A 24 0.45 -22.47 8.73
CA VAL A 24 0.36 -21.16 8.06
C VAL A 24 -1.10 -20.71 7.94
N ARG A 25 -2.01 -21.59 7.48
CA ARG A 25 -3.42 -21.18 7.27
C ARG A 25 -4.23 -21.00 8.56
N GLY A 26 -3.74 -21.49 9.70
CA GLY A 26 -4.37 -21.29 11.02
C GLY A 26 -4.22 -19.86 11.56
N GLU A 27 -3.18 -19.15 11.13
CA GLU A 27 -2.92 -17.78 11.57
C GLU A 27 -3.75 -16.75 10.77
N PRO A 28 -4.27 -15.69 11.42
CA PRO A 28 -4.99 -14.64 10.73
C PRO A 28 -4.08 -13.92 9.71
N VAL A 29 -4.68 -13.40 8.65
CA VAL A 29 -3.95 -12.70 7.57
C VAL A 29 -3.11 -11.53 8.13
N SER A 30 -3.54 -10.89 9.21
CA SER A 30 -2.79 -9.84 9.91
C SER A 30 -1.48 -10.36 10.52
N ALA A 31 -1.49 -11.51 11.20
CA ALA A 31 -0.29 -12.11 11.78
C ALA A 31 0.68 -12.55 10.68
N ARG A 32 0.17 -13.16 9.60
CA ARG A 32 1.00 -13.61 8.47
C ARG A 32 1.62 -12.46 7.67
N ARG A 33 0.99 -11.28 7.65
CA ARG A 33 1.57 -10.07 7.06
C ARG A 33 2.81 -9.62 7.80
N ALA A 34 2.89 -9.81 9.12
CA ALA A 34 4.04 -9.42 9.91
C ALA A 34 5.30 -10.25 9.61
N TRP A 35 5.16 -11.39 8.92
CA TRP A 35 6.30 -12.21 8.45
C TRP A 35 6.93 -11.67 7.17
N ILE A 36 6.38 -10.61 6.57
CA ILE A 36 6.87 -10.08 5.31
C ILE A 36 7.89 -8.97 5.57
N GLU A 37 9.15 -9.24 5.21
CA GLU A 37 10.25 -8.27 5.21
C GLU A 37 10.44 -7.65 3.83
N ARG A 38 10.42 -6.32 3.74
CA ARG A 38 10.55 -5.61 2.45
C ARG A 38 12.00 -5.54 1.96
N GLU A 39 12.95 -5.54 2.88
CA GLU A 39 14.40 -5.38 2.63
C GLU A 39 15.16 -6.66 3.02
N GLY A 40 14.69 -7.81 2.52
CA GLY A 40 15.33 -9.12 2.75
C GLY A 40 15.89 -9.73 1.47
N GLU A 41 16.66 -10.82 1.62
CA GLU A 41 17.23 -11.59 0.50
C GLU A 41 16.15 -12.24 -0.39
N VAL A 42 14.96 -12.49 0.18
CA VAL A 42 13.84 -13.10 -0.51
C VAL A 42 12.89 -12.02 -1.01
N SER A 43 12.48 -12.07 -2.27
CA SER A 43 11.50 -11.11 -2.80
C SER A 43 10.16 -11.17 -2.05
N VAL A 44 9.53 -10.01 -1.87
CA VAL A 44 8.18 -9.87 -1.27
C VAL A 44 7.16 -10.80 -1.93
N SER A 45 7.27 -11.03 -3.24
CA SER A 45 6.41 -11.97 -3.97
C SER A 45 6.53 -13.39 -3.45
N ARG A 46 7.76 -13.87 -3.24
CA ARG A 46 8.02 -15.22 -2.73
C ARG A 46 7.60 -15.35 -1.27
N GLN A 47 7.83 -14.33 -0.46
CA GLN A 47 7.35 -14.30 0.92
C GLN A 47 5.82 -14.33 1.00
N CYS A 48 5.12 -13.56 0.15
CA CYS A 48 3.65 -13.58 0.08
C CYS A 48 3.10 -14.96 -0.33
N ALA A 49 3.77 -15.63 -1.27
CA ALA A 49 3.41 -16.98 -1.69
C ALA A 49 3.56 -17.98 -0.54
N LEU A 50 4.68 -17.92 0.20
CA LEU A 50 4.93 -18.78 1.37
C LEU A 50 3.96 -18.49 2.53
N ALA A 51 3.62 -17.22 2.77
CA ALA A 51 2.65 -16.81 3.78
C ALA A 51 1.19 -17.03 3.35
N GLY A 52 0.92 -17.37 2.09
CA GLY A 52 -0.44 -17.55 1.57
C GLY A 52 -1.31 -16.28 1.67
N ILE A 53 -0.72 -15.11 1.42
CA ILE A 53 -1.43 -13.82 1.42
C ILE A 53 -1.31 -13.10 0.07
N ALA A 54 -2.32 -12.30 -0.27
CA ALA A 54 -2.29 -11.49 -1.47
C ALA A 54 -1.24 -10.37 -1.34
N ARG A 55 -0.40 -10.18 -2.36
CA ARG A 55 0.63 -9.12 -2.39
C ARG A 55 0.05 -7.71 -2.22
N SER A 56 -1.16 -7.49 -2.73
CA SER A 56 -1.92 -6.23 -2.55
C SER A 56 -2.17 -5.90 -1.08
N SER A 57 -2.30 -6.91 -0.23
CA SER A 57 -2.51 -6.73 1.20
C SER A 57 -1.28 -6.12 1.87
N VAL A 58 -0.07 -6.51 1.47
CA VAL A 58 1.19 -5.97 2.02
C VAL A 58 1.34 -4.49 1.66
N TYR A 59 1.15 -4.12 0.40
CA TYR A 59 1.30 -2.73 -0.02
C TYR A 59 0.17 -1.81 0.48
N ARG A 60 -1.06 -2.31 0.63
CA ARG A 60 -2.14 -1.54 1.25
C ARG A 60 -1.84 -1.23 2.71
N ALA A 61 -1.34 -2.20 3.48
CA ALA A 61 -0.94 -1.97 4.86
C ALA A 61 0.20 -0.94 4.94
N ALA A 62 1.23 -1.07 4.11
CA ALA A 62 2.32 -0.10 4.04
C ALA A 62 1.87 1.33 3.65
N SER A 63 0.80 1.46 2.86
CA SER A 63 0.22 2.77 2.55
C SER A 63 -0.59 3.39 3.71
N GLN A 64 -0.92 2.58 4.73
CA GLN A 64 -1.65 2.97 5.94
C GLN A 64 -0.73 3.16 7.14
N GLU A 65 0.52 2.67 7.08
CA GLU A 65 1.58 2.87 8.07
C GLU A 65 2.06 4.34 8.07
N GLY A 66 1.23 5.21 8.64
CA GLY A 66 1.60 6.57 9.03
C GLY A 66 2.05 7.50 7.91
N VAL A 67 2.40 8.71 8.33
CA VAL A 67 3.06 9.71 7.50
C VAL A 67 4.55 9.34 7.50
N GLY A 68 5.08 8.84 6.37
CA GLY A 68 6.50 8.52 6.27
C GLY A 68 7.39 9.75 6.52
N ALA A 69 8.67 9.57 6.85
CA ALA A 69 9.59 10.67 7.18
C ALA A 69 9.58 11.82 6.14
N LEU A 70 9.56 11.48 4.85
CA LEU A 70 9.43 12.47 3.77
C LEU A 70 8.08 13.20 3.81
N ASP A 71 6.99 12.50 4.08
CA ASP A 71 5.69 13.15 4.22
C ASP A 71 5.64 14.09 5.44
N GLN A 72 6.38 13.79 6.51
CA GLN A 72 6.46 14.66 7.69
C GLN A 72 7.14 15.99 7.37
N VAL A 73 8.24 15.94 6.60
CA VAL A 73 8.92 17.15 6.09
C VAL A 73 7.97 17.95 5.19
N LEU A 74 7.27 17.28 4.27
CA LEU A 74 6.32 17.93 3.37
C LEU A 74 5.15 18.56 4.13
N LEU A 75 4.63 17.92 5.18
CA LEU A 75 3.58 18.49 6.03
C LEU A 75 4.04 19.80 6.69
N ALA A 76 5.25 19.81 7.28
CA ALA A 76 5.80 21.01 7.90
C ALA A 76 5.99 22.16 6.91
N LEU A 77 6.47 21.85 5.70
CA LEU A 77 6.64 22.85 4.63
C LEU A 77 5.30 23.40 4.14
N ILE A 78 4.30 22.53 3.96
CA ILE A 78 2.95 22.95 3.55
C ILE A 78 2.33 23.84 4.61
N ASP A 79 2.45 23.49 5.89
CA ASP A 79 1.89 24.26 7.00
C ASP A 79 2.53 25.66 7.11
N ALA A 80 3.86 25.72 7.04
CA ALA A 80 4.61 26.99 7.06
C ALA A 80 4.25 27.88 5.85
N GLU A 81 4.15 27.30 4.66
CA GLU A 81 3.82 28.04 3.45
C GLU A 81 2.36 28.49 3.43
N TYR A 82 1.45 27.66 3.93
CA TYR A 82 0.03 28.02 4.05
C TYR A 82 -0.19 29.14 5.08
N THR A 83 0.59 29.14 6.18
CA THR A 83 0.58 30.24 7.16
C THR A 83 1.01 31.57 6.55
N ARG A 84 1.99 31.56 5.63
CA ARG A 84 2.45 32.75 4.89
C ARG A 84 1.47 33.16 3.79
N HIS A 85 0.87 32.18 3.12
CA HIS A 85 0.00 32.38 1.96
C HIS A 85 -1.28 31.53 2.08
N PRO A 86 -2.28 31.95 2.87
CA PRO A 86 -3.49 31.15 3.15
C PRO A 86 -4.37 30.84 1.93
N PHE A 87 -4.13 31.52 0.81
CA PHE A 87 -4.82 31.33 -0.47
C PHE A 87 -4.14 30.29 -1.37
N TYR A 88 -3.02 29.70 -0.94
CA TYR A 88 -2.32 28.68 -1.74
C TYR A 88 -3.06 27.35 -1.71
N GLY A 89 -3.82 27.08 -2.76
CA GLY A 89 -4.36 25.76 -3.03
C GLY A 89 -3.31 24.77 -3.53
N SER A 90 -3.73 23.50 -3.67
CA SER A 90 -2.87 22.37 -4.10
C SER A 90 -2.02 22.62 -5.36
N ARG A 91 -2.47 23.47 -6.29
CA ARG A 91 -1.73 23.79 -7.52
C ARG A 91 -0.48 24.62 -7.23
N ARG A 92 -0.60 25.70 -6.45
CA ARG A 92 0.54 26.57 -6.10
C ARG A 92 1.49 25.87 -5.14
N MET A 93 0.95 25.08 -4.22
CA MET A 93 1.74 24.30 -3.27
C MET A 93 2.65 23.26 -3.95
N VAL A 94 2.20 22.62 -5.05
CA VAL A 94 3.05 21.74 -5.86
C VAL A 94 4.23 22.49 -6.47
N VAL A 95 4.00 23.69 -7.02
CA VAL A 95 5.06 24.51 -7.62
C VAL A 95 6.09 24.90 -6.57
N PHE A 96 5.63 25.34 -5.39
CA PHE A 96 6.50 25.67 -4.25
C PHE A 96 7.37 24.49 -3.84
N LEU A 97 6.78 23.33 -3.56
CA LEU A 97 7.51 22.14 -3.11
C LEU A 97 8.45 21.59 -4.19
N ASN A 98 8.10 21.72 -5.47
CA ASN A 98 8.98 21.34 -6.57
C ASN A 98 10.14 22.33 -6.75
N GLY A 99 9.92 23.63 -6.50
CA GLY A 99 10.98 24.63 -6.43
C GLY A 99 11.99 24.36 -5.31
N GLN A 100 11.57 23.65 -4.26
CA GLN A 100 12.44 23.17 -3.17
C GLN A 100 13.06 21.79 -3.43
N GLY A 101 12.83 21.19 -4.60
CA GLY A 101 13.47 19.93 -5.01
C GLY A 101 12.75 18.65 -4.58
N HIS A 102 11.53 18.71 -4.03
CA HIS A 102 10.84 17.52 -3.53
C HIS A 102 10.16 16.65 -4.61
N GLY A 103 9.98 17.14 -5.84
CA GLY A 103 9.43 16.36 -6.96
C GLY A 103 8.05 15.74 -6.67
N VAL A 104 7.15 16.48 -6.01
CA VAL A 104 5.87 15.96 -5.53
C VAL A 104 4.75 16.09 -6.56
N ASN A 105 3.89 15.08 -6.61
CA ASN A 105 2.68 15.11 -7.44
C ASN A 105 1.54 15.81 -6.70
N ARG A 106 0.66 16.50 -7.45
CA ARG A 106 -0.57 17.14 -6.95
C ARG A 106 -1.44 16.22 -6.10
N LYS A 107 -1.58 14.93 -6.45
CA LYS A 107 -2.36 13.96 -5.65
C LYS A 107 -1.78 13.80 -4.23
N ARG A 108 -0.45 13.83 -4.10
CA ARG A 108 0.24 13.75 -2.81
C ARG A 108 -0.01 15.01 -2.00
N VAL A 109 0.17 16.18 -2.61
CA VAL A 109 -0.09 17.47 -1.95
C VAL A 109 -1.54 17.60 -1.48
N GLN A 110 -2.53 17.19 -2.29
CA GLN A 110 -3.94 17.17 -1.88
C GLN A 110 -4.21 16.24 -0.69
N ARG A 111 -3.50 15.11 -0.60
CA ARG A 111 -3.60 14.21 0.56
C ARG A 111 -3.03 14.89 1.81
N LEU A 112 -1.84 15.50 1.71
CA LEU A 112 -1.18 16.17 2.83
C LEU A 112 -1.97 17.39 3.32
N MET A 113 -2.53 18.20 2.42
CA MET A 113 -3.42 19.31 2.79
C MET A 113 -4.70 18.83 3.50
N ARG A 114 -5.26 17.67 3.11
CA ARG A 114 -6.38 17.06 3.84
C ARG A 114 -5.99 16.61 5.24
N ILE A 115 -4.79 16.05 5.40
CA ILE A 115 -4.24 15.65 6.71
C ILE A 115 -4.09 16.87 7.62
N LEU A 116 -3.66 18.02 7.09
CA LEU A 116 -3.57 19.29 7.81
C LEU A 116 -4.92 20.00 8.03
N GLY A 117 -6.03 19.45 7.54
CA GLY A 117 -7.34 20.11 7.64
C GLY A 117 -7.52 21.33 6.73
N LEU A 118 -6.60 21.58 5.79
CA LEU A 118 -6.63 22.71 4.86
C LEU A 118 -7.57 22.51 3.67
N ALA A 119 -8.14 21.31 3.53
CA ALA A 119 -9.04 20.97 2.44
C ALA A 119 -10.44 21.57 2.68
N GLY A 120 -10.63 22.80 2.19
CA GLY A 120 -11.89 23.53 2.29
C GLY A 120 -11.73 25.02 2.60
N MET A 121 -10.52 25.46 2.98
CA MET A 121 -10.21 26.87 3.30
C MET A 121 -9.70 27.68 2.09
N ALA A 122 -9.46 27.03 0.95
CA ALA A 122 -9.12 27.73 -0.29
C ALA A 122 -10.41 28.03 -1.08
N PRO A 123 -10.71 29.30 -1.40
CA PRO A 123 -11.90 29.71 -2.15
C PRO A 123 -11.92 29.18 -3.60
#